data_AF-A0A963H7J6-F1
#
_entry.id   AF-A0A963H7J6-F1
#
_cell.length_a   1.000
_cell.length_b   1.000
_cell.length_c   1.000
_cell.angle_alpha   90.00
_cell.angle_beta   90.00
_cell.angle_gamma   90.00
#
_symmetry.space_group_name_H-M   'P 1'
#
loop_
_entity.id
_entity.type
_entity.pdbx_description
1 polymer ?
#
loop_
_entity_poly.entity_id
_entity_poly.type
_entity_poly.pdbx_seq_one_letter_code
_entity_poly.pdbx_strand_id
1 'polypeptide(L)'
;MSGSVKAGYVRALDLKTGRVDMGHGAGGKAMAQLIDELFARAFANDYLAQGDDGTVLPAPEPGERLVMATDAHVVSPLFFPGGDIGCLSVHGTINDVAVMGARPLYLAA
;
A
#
# COMPACT_ATOMS: atom_id res chain seq x y z
N MET A 1 -0.95 -17.53 -20.51
CA MET A 1 0.45 -17.98 -20.53
C MET A 1 1.10 -17.55 -19.22
N SER A 2 2.16 -18.22 -18.73
CA SER A 2 3.05 -17.53 -17.77
C SER A 2 3.60 -16.34 -18.55
N GLY A 3 3.38 -15.12 -18.07
CA GLY A 3 3.78 -13.91 -18.80
C GLY A 3 5.28 -13.91 -19.07
N SER A 4 5.73 -13.20 -20.10
CA SER A 4 7.16 -12.87 -20.22
C SER A 4 7.59 -12.08 -18.98
N VAL A 5 8.76 -12.37 -18.42
CA VAL A 5 9.32 -11.58 -17.31
C VAL A 5 9.49 -10.13 -17.76
N LYS A 6 8.80 -9.19 -17.11
CA LYS A 6 8.93 -7.76 -17.38
C LYS A 6 10.31 -7.27 -16.94
N ALA A 7 10.89 -6.35 -17.71
CA ALA A 7 12.21 -5.79 -17.43
C ALA A 7 12.28 -5.21 -16.00
N GLY A 8 13.31 -5.59 -15.24
CA GLY A 8 13.50 -5.16 -13.85
C GLY A 8 13.02 -6.16 -12.79
N TYR A 9 12.29 -7.21 -13.18
CA TYR A 9 11.81 -8.27 -12.27
C TYR A 9 12.49 -9.61 -12.50
N VAL A 10 12.53 -10.44 -11.45
CA VAL A 10 13.27 -11.73 -11.45
C VAL A 10 12.45 -12.85 -12.08
N ARG A 11 11.11 -12.79 -11.98
CA ARG A 11 10.19 -13.82 -12.48
C ARG A 11 8.86 -13.19 -12.90
N ALA A 12 8.06 -13.92 -13.67
CA ALA A 12 6.71 -13.50 -14.02
C ALA A 12 5.71 -13.90 -12.92
N LEU A 13 4.60 -13.16 -12.83
CA LEU A 13 3.48 -13.52 -11.97
C LEU A 13 2.76 -14.77 -12.50
N ASP A 14 2.39 -15.68 -11.59
CA ASP A 14 1.56 -16.84 -11.93
C ASP A 14 0.06 -16.48 -11.85
N LEU A 15 -0.38 -15.73 -12.85
CA LEU A 15 -1.78 -15.34 -12.98
C LEU A 15 -2.69 -16.48 -13.45
N LYS A 16 -2.13 -17.60 -13.90
CA LYS A 16 -2.93 -18.76 -14.34
C LYS A 16 -3.46 -19.56 -13.16
N THR A 17 -2.58 -19.85 -12.20
CA THR A 17 -2.93 -20.67 -11.03
C THR A 17 -3.18 -19.83 -9.79
N GLY A 18 -2.82 -18.54 -9.81
CA GLY A 18 -3.07 -17.61 -8.71
C GLY A 18 -2.11 -17.80 -7.54
N ARG A 19 -0.88 -18.27 -7.79
CA ARG A 19 0.10 -18.51 -6.72
C ARG A 19 0.62 -17.19 -6.13
N VAL A 20 0.35 -16.97 -4.85
CA VAL A 20 0.94 -15.92 -4.02
C VAL A 20 1.96 -16.53 -3.06
N ASP A 21 3.10 -15.87 -2.86
CA ASP A 21 4.08 -16.25 -1.84
C ASP A 21 4.54 -15.05 -1.01
N MET A 22 5.36 -15.33 0.01
CA MET A 22 5.83 -14.33 0.96
C MET A 22 6.56 -13.15 0.31
N GLY A 23 7.16 -13.33 -0.87
CA GLY A 23 7.84 -12.24 -1.58
C GLY A 23 6.88 -11.12 -2.00
N HIS A 24 5.61 -11.45 -2.26
CA HIS A 24 4.61 -10.48 -2.66
C HIS A 24 4.13 -9.57 -1.52
N GLY A 25 4.42 -9.90 -0.26
CA GLY A 25 4.07 -9.09 0.92
C GLY A 25 5.27 -8.50 1.66
N ALA A 26 6.47 -8.57 1.09
CA ALA A 26 7.72 -8.21 1.77
C ALA A 26 8.20 -6.77 1.49
N GLY A 27 7.39 -5.93 0.84
CA GLY A 27 7.76 -4.53 0.53
C GLY A 27 8.75 -4.35 -0.64
N GLY A 28 9.20 -5.43 -1.28
CA GLY A 28 10.23 -5.39 -2.32
C GLY A 28 9.71 -5.39 -3.76
N LYS A 29 10.61 -5.64 -4.71
CA LYS A 29 10.30 -5.67 -6.16
C LYS A 29 9.17 -6.64 -6.53
N ALA A 30 9.05 -7.78 -5.85
CA ALA A 30 7.99 -8.74 -6.12
C ALA A 30 6.59 -8.19 -5.76
N MET A 31 6.49 -7.40 -4.67
CA MET A 31 5.26 -6.68 -4.32
C MET A 31 4.96 -5.59 -5.35
N ALA A 32 5.95 -4.79 -5.72
CA ALA A 32 5.79 -3.74 -6.74
C ALA A 32 5.31 -4.31 -8.08
N GLN A 33 5.83 -5.47 -8.50
CA GLN A 33 5.37 -6.19 -9.68
C GLN A 33 3.90 -6.60 -9.57
N LEU A 34 3.49 -7.14 -8.42
CA LEU A 34 2.11 -7.55 -8.18
C LEU A 34 1.15 -6.35 -8.23
N ILE A 35 1.54 -5.22 -7.63
CA ILE A 35 0.78 -3.96 -7.68
C ILE A 35 0.64 -3.48 -9.12
N ASP A 36 1.74 -3.35 -9.86
CA ASP A 36 1.75 -2.81 -11.23
C ASP A 36 1.01 -3.72 -12.24
N GLU A 37 1.33 -5.02 -12.27
CA GLU A 37 0.83 -5.91 -13.32
C GLU A 37 -0.59 -6.46 -13.05
N LEU A 38 -1.03 -6.51 -11.79
CA LEU A 38 -2.35 -7.02 -11.40
C LEU A 38 -3.28 -5.90 -10.91
N PHE A 39 -2.94 -5.24 -9.79
CA PHE A 39 -3.88 -4.34 -9.11
C PHE A 39 -4.08 -3.02 -9.85
N ALA A 40 -2.99 -2.33 -10.21
CA ALA A 40 -3.05 -1.07 -10.94
C ALA A 40 -3.74 -1.24 -12.30
N ARG A 41 -3.53 -2.39 -12.96
CA ARG A 41 -4.22 -2.73 -14.22
C ARG A 41 -5.71 -3.00 -14.02
N ALA A 42 -6.08 -3.76 -12.99
CA ALA A 42 -7.48 -4.14 -12.76
C ALA A 42 -8.34 -3.00 -12.20
N PHE A 43 -7.73 -2.09 -11.44
CA PHE A 43 -8.41 -1.01 -10.74
C PHE A 43 -7.99 0.38 -11.22
N ALA A 44 -7.51 0.50 -12.46
CA ALA A 44 -6.96 1.74 -13.02
C ALA A 44 -7.93 2.92 -12.86
N ASN A 45 -7.48 3.96 -12.16
CA ASN A 45 -8.18 5.23 -11.99
C ASN A 45 -7.17 6.32 -11.58
N ASP A 46 -7.57 7.59 -11.69
CA ASP A 46 -6.70 8.75 -11.43
C ASP A 46 -6.19 8.83 -9.99
N TYR A 47 -6.92 8.25 -9.02
CA TYR A 47 -6.54 8.24 -7.61
C TYR A 47 -5.46 7.20 -7.32
N LEU A 48 -5.66 5.96 -7.78
CA LEU A 48 -4.66 4.90 -7.64
C LEU A 48 -3.39 5.19 -8.45
N ALA A 49 -3.53 5.87 -9.60
CA ALA A 49 -2.41 6.25 -10.45
C ALA A 49 -1.45 7.27 -9.80
N GLN A 50 -1.82 7.88 -8.68
CA GLN A 50 -0.93 8.75 -7.89
C GLN A 50 0.29 7.96 -7.38
N GLY A 51 0.11 6.69 -6.99
CA GLY A 51 1.21 5.79 -6.65
C GLY A 51 2.09 6.24 -5.48
N ASP A 52 1.50 6.91 -4.50
CA ASP A 52 2.17 7.53 -3.34
C ASP A 52 1.79 6.82 -2.02
N ASP A 53 2.32 7.28 -0.88
CA ASP A 53 2.03 6.72 0.46
C ASP A 53 0.56 6.91 0.90
N GLY A 54 -0.20 7.74 0.18
CA GLY A 54 -1.64 7.90 0.35
C GLY A 54 -2.27 8.45 -0.92
N THR A 55 -3.59 8.59 -0.89
CA THR A 55 -4.36 9.17 -2.00
C THR A 55 -4.87 10.56 -1.64
N VAL A 56 -4.56 11.54 -2.47
CA VAL A 56 -5.19 12.86 -2.43
C VAL A 56 -6.55 12.78 -3.09
N LEU A 57 -7.60 13.03 -2.30
CA LEU A 57 -8.99 13.05 -2.71
C LEU A 57 -9.52 14.48 -2.80
N PRO A 58 -10.57 14.74 -3.61
CA PRO A 58 -11.31 15.99 -3.56
C PRO A 58 -11.80 16.25 -2.14
N ALA A 59 -11.60 17.46 -1.64
CA ALA A 59 -12.04 17.81 -0.30
C ALA A 59 -13.53 18.17 -0.28
N PRO A 60 -14.18 18.12 0.90
CA PRO A 60 -15.56 18.54 1.07
C PRO A 60 -15.79 20.02 0.70
N GLU A 61 -14.80 20.88 0.96
CA GLU A 61 -14.91 22.33 0.73
C GLU A 61 -13.87 22.85 -0.29
N PRO A 62 -14.18 23.94 -1.03
CA PRO A 62 -13.25 24.54 -1.98
C PRO A 62 -11.94 25.02 -1.32
N GLY A 63 -10.82 24.64 -1.91
CA GLY A 63 -9.48 25.04 -1.44
C GLY A 63 -8.86 24.08 -0.42
N GLU A 64 -9.59 23.05 0.01
CA GLU A 64 -9.06 21.99 0.88
C GLU A 64 -8.57 20.79 0.06
N ARG A 65 -7.82 19.90 0.73
CA ARG A 65 -7.42 18.58 0.21
C ARG A 65 -7.57 17.54 1.30
N LEU A 66 -8.11 16.37 0.95
CA LEU A 66 -8.19 15.22 1.86
C LEU A 66 -7.11 14.21 1.46
N VAL A 67 -6.38 13.68 2.43
CA VAL A 67 -5.50 12.53 2.23
C VAL A 67 -6.11 11.34 2.94
N MET A 68 -6.23 10.23 2.22
CA MET A 68 -6.60 8.93 2.78
C MET A 68 -5.44 7.96 2.58
N ALA A 69 -4.99 7.36 3.68
CA ALA A 69 -4.06 6.24 3.68
C ALA A 69 -4.73 5.08 4.44
N THR A 70 -4.33 3.86 4.11
CA THR A 70 -4.78 2.66 4.80
C THR A 70 -3.64 1.67 4.83
N ASP A 71 -3.54 0.96 5.96
CA ASP A 71 -2.46 0.02 6.17
C ASP A 71 -2.97 -1.17 7.00
N ALA A 72 -2.36 -2.34 6.79
CA ALA A 72 -2.74 -3.56 7.49
C ALA A 72 -1.54 -4.14 8.23
N HIS A 73 -1.71 -4.41 9.52
CA HIS A 73 -0.60 -4.81 10.40
C HIS A 73 -0.74 -6.27 10.82
N VAL A 74 0.28 -7.07 10.51
CA VAL A 74 0.33 -8.52 10.77
C VAL A 74 1.59 -8.94 11.54
N VAL A 75 2.14 -8.03 12.34
CA VAL A 75 3.37 -8.27 13.11
C VAL A 75 3.22 -9.43 14.11
N SER A 76 4.29 -10.18 14.31
CA SER A 76 4.39 -11.22 15.33
C SER A 76 5.78 -11.19 15.98
N PRO A 77 5.90 -11.21 17.32
CA PRO A 77 4.82 -11.23 18.31
C PRO A 77 4.02 -9.90 18.37
N LEU A 78 2.83 -9.92 18.98
CA LEU A 78 1.98 -8.73 19.09
C LEU A 78 2.57 -7.63 19.98
N PHE A 79 3.41 -8.00 20.95
CA PHE A 79 4.13 -7.10 21.85
C PHE A 79 5.62 -7.38 21.74
N PHE A 80 6.44 -6.33 21.59
CA PHE A 80 7.87 -6.45 21.36
C PHE A 80 8.63 -5.28 22.00
N PRO A 81 9.97 -5.38 22.19
CA PRO A 81 10.74 -4.27 22.74
C PRO A 81 10.58 -3.00 21.90
N GLY A 82 10.02 -1.94 22.49
CA GLY A 82 9.78 -0.66 21.82
C GLY A 82 8.37 -0.43 21.27
N GLY A 83 7.45 -1.40 21.38
CA GLY A 83 6.06 -1.18 20.98
C GLY A 83 5.19 -2.43 20.92
N ASP A 84 4.02 -2.28 20.31
CA ASP A 84 3.07 -3.36 20.05
C ASP A 84 2.34 -3.13 18.71
N ILE A 85 1.48 -4.07 18.34
CA ILE A 85 0.68 -3.99 17.11
C ILE A 85 -0.23 -2.75 17.07
N GLY A 86 -0.72 -2.27 18.22
CA GLY A 86 -1.54 -1.06 18.32
C GLY A 86 -0.71 0.20 18.12
N CYS A 87 0.50 0.26 18.70
CA CYS A 87 1.44 1.34 18.38
C CYS A 87 1.77 1.37 16.89
N LEU A 88 2.02 0.21 16.26
CA LEU A 88 2.29 0.15 14.82
C LEU A 88 1.09 0.60 13.99
N SER A 89 -0.13 0.19 14.35
CA SER A 89 -1.32 0.54 13.58
C SER A 89 -1.63 2.02 13.59
N VAL A 90 -1.39 2.68 14.72
CA VAL A 90 -1.53 4.13 14.85
C VAL A 90 -0.38 4.87 14.19
N HIS A 91 0.87 4.52 14.53
CA HIS A 91 2.04 5.25 14.04
C HIS A 91 2.26 5.10 12.54
N GLY A 92 2.09 3.88 11.98
CA GLY A 92 2.24 3.62 10.54
C GLY A 92 1.28 4.49 9.72
N THR A 93 -0.01 4.35 10.00
CA THR A 93 -1.06 5.12 9.31
C THR A 93 -0.87 6.65 9.46
N ILE A 94 -0.48 7.12 10.64
CA ILE A 94 -0.20 8.55 10.85
C ILE A 94 1.01 9.01 10.03
N ASN A 95 2.06 8.20 9.94
CA ASN A 95 3.26 8.55 9.19
C ASN A 95 2.98 8.66 7.69
N ASP A 96 2.18 7.77 7.12
CA ASP A 96 1.77 7.82 5.72
C ASP A 96 1.01 9.12 5.40
N VAL A 97 0.08 9.53 6.27
CA VAL A 97 -0.61 10.81 6.11
C VAL A 97 0.35 12.00 6.27
N ALA A 98 1.29 11.93 7.21
CA ALA A 98 2.21 13.01 7.51
C ALA A 98 3.24 13.24 6.39
N VAL A 99 3.78 12.18 5.78
CA VAL A 99 4.75 12.28 4.68
C VAL A 99 4.12 12.87 3.41
N MET A 100 2.82 12.68 3.22
CA MET A 100 2.01 13.37 2.20
C MET A 100 1.81 14.87 2.47
N GLY A 101 2.33 15.40 3.59
CA GLY A 101 2.20 16.80 3.98
C GLY A 101 0.82 17.17 4.52
N ALA A 102 -0.01 16.18 4.87
CA ALA A 102 -1.34 16.40 5.45
C ALA A 102 -1.29 16.36 6.98
N ARG A 103 -2.26 17.04 7.61
CA ARG A 103 -2.48 16.96 9.05
C ARG A 103 -3.41 15.78 9.35
N PRO A 104 -3.00 14.78 10.14
CA PRO A 104 -3.90 13.70 10.56
C PRO A 104 -5.07 14.25 11.38
N LEU A 105 -6.29 13.85 11.02
CA LEU A 105 -7.53 14.29 11.69
C LEU A 105 -8.27 13.13 12.36
N TYR A 106 -8.35 11.98 11.69
CA TYR A 106 -9.16 10.84 12.12
C TYR A 106 -8.45 9.52 11.79
N LEU A 107 -8.75 8.49 12.58
CA LEU A 107 -8.41 7.09 12.30
C LEU A 107 -9.70 6.27 12.32
N ALA A 108 -9.78 5.27 11.45
CA ALA A 108 -10.82 4.25 11.51
C ALA A 108 -10.36 3.10 12.43
N ALA A 109 -11.30 2.49 13.16
CA ALA A 109 -11.06 1.40 14.10
C ALA A 109 -11.89 0.17 13.72
#